data_AF-A0AA35Y7C7-F1
#
_entry.id   AF-A0AA35Y7C7-F1
#
_cell.length_a   1.000
_cell.length_b   1.000
_cell.length_c   1.000
_cell.angle_alpha   90.00
_cell.angle_beta   90.00
_cell.angle_gamma   90.00
#
_symmetry.space_group_name_H-M   'P 1'
#
loop_
_entity.id
_entity.type
_entity.pdbx_description
1 polymer ?
#
loop_
_entity_poly.entity_id
_entity_poly.type
_entity_poly.pdbx_seq_one_letter_code
_entity_poly.pdbx_strand_id
1 'polypeptide(L)'
;MSCIMVYALVCNFSKPHNSSVVRLNHSDVDTLVHEFGHALHYFLSGTDYQHFSSTKVAFDMAETPSKLFEYYGWDYKVLKKFARHYSTGNSILEKLVESMMGARRMVFCNGIAVTCRIWISHIIFFPSNETLQI
;
A
#
# COMPACT_ATOMS: atom_id res chain seq x y z
N MET A 1 2.36 26.95 20.37
CA MET A 1 3.36 25.86 20.30
C MET A 1 3.35 25.33 18.88
N SER A 2 4.41 25.56 18.10
CA SER A 2 4.53 24.94 16.77
C SER A 2 4.88 23.46 16.97
N CYS A 3 3.92 22.57 16.73
CA CYS A 3 4.16 21.13 16.78
C CYS A 3 4.85 20.72 15.47
N ILE A 4 6.07 20.20 15.56
CA ILE A 4 6.78 19.65 14.40
C ILE A 4 6.33 18.20 14.24
N MET A 5 5.82 17.89 13.05
CA MET A 5 5.35 16.56 12.71
C MET A 5 6.50 15.65 12.26
N VAL A 6 6.54 14.45 12.85
CA VAL A 6 7.54 13.42 12.55
C VAL A 6 6.80 12.13 12.20
N TYR A 7 7.15 11.54 11.06
CA TYR A 7 6.58 10.29 10.57
C TYR A 7 7.71 9.31 10.24
N ALA A 8 7.55 8.05 10.64
CA ALA A 8 8.50 6.99 10.35
C ALA A 8 7.86 5.97 9.39
N LEU A 9 8.43 5.85 8.19
CA LEU A 9 8.00 4.86 7.20
C LEU A 9 8.86 3.60 7.36
N VAL A 10 8.23 2.48 7.70
CA VAL A 10 8.90 1.21 7.96
C VAL A 10 8.42 0.18 6.95
N CYS A 11 9.32 -0.29 6.09
CA CYS A 11 9.02 -1.33 5.10
C CYS A 11 10.07 -2.44 5.12
N ASN A 12 9.65 -3.68 4.95
CA ASN A 12 10.53 -4.85 4.95
C ASN A 12 10.83 -5.33 3.53
N PHE A 13 11.73 -4.63 2.84
CA PHE A 13 12.14 -4.97 1.47
C PHE A 13 13.25 -6.02 1.42
N SER A 14 13.30 -6.75 0.31
CA SER A 14 14.34 -7.75 0.05
C SER A 14 15.73 -7.10 0.05
N LYS A 15 16.64 -7.63 0.87
CA LYS A 15 18.04 -7.19 0.92
C LYS A 15 18.77 -7.63 -0.35
N PRO A 16 19.68 -6.80 -0.90
CA PRO A 16 20.44 -7.18 -2.08
C PRO A 16 21.44 -8.30 -1.73
N HIS A 17 21.59 -9.27 -2.62
CA HIS A 17 22.63 -10.29 -2.52
C HIS A 17 23.88 -9.79 -3.28
N ASN A 18 25.06 -9.82 -2.64
CA ASN A 18 26.38 -9.48 -3.21
C ASN A 18 26.46 -8.17 -4.01
N SER A 19 26.51 -7.01 -3.32
CA SER A 19 26.82 -5.69 -3.91
C SER A 19 25.95 -5.26 -5.11
N SER A 20 24.82 -5.92 -5.32
CA SER A 20 23.88 -5.61 -6.40
C SER A 20 22.91 -4.50 -6.00
N VAL A 21 22.43 -3.73 -6.98
CA VAL A 21 21.43 -2.68 -6.77
C VAL A 21 20.13 -3.31 -6.25
N VAL A 22 19.55 -2.71 -5.21
CA VAL A 22 18.26 -3.13 -4.64
C VAL A 22 17.18 -2.99 -5.71
N ARG A 23 16.46 -4.09 -5.96
CA ARG A 23 15.34 -4.15 -6.90
C ARG A 23 14.08 -4.40 -6.09
N LEU A 24 13.07 -3.54 -6.29
CA LEU A 24 11.76 -3.69 -5.70
C LEU A 24 10.86 -4.44 -6.67
N ASN A 25 10.13 -5.43 -6.18
CA ASN A 25 9.02 -5.99 -6.92
C ASN A 25 7.87 -4.99 -6.95
N HIS A 26 6.93 -5.15 -7.89
CA HIS A 26 5.80 -4.23 -7.96
C HIS A 26 4.93 -4.28 -6.70
N SER A 27 4.83 -5.44 -6.04
CA SER A 27 4.19 -5.57 -4.73
C SER A 27 4.85 -4.72 -3.65
N ASP A 28 6.18 -4.59 -3.68
CA ASP A 28 6.93 -3.79 -2.72
C ASP A 28 6.71 -2.30 -2.97
N VAL A 29 6.58 -1.91 -4.25
CA VAL A 29 6.21 -0.55 -4.66
C VAL A 29 4.78 -0.22 -4.20
N ASP A 30 3.85 -1.16 -4.34
CA ASP A 30 2.48 -1.00 -3.83
C ASP A 30 2.48 -0.78 -2.31
N THR A 31 3.24 -1.58 -1.55
CA THR A 31 3.40 -1.39 -0.10
C THR A 31 4.03 -0.04 0.23
N LEU A 32 5.06 0.38 -0.50
CA LEU A 32 5.68 1.68 -0.28
C LEU A 32 4.69 2.84 -0.48
N VAL A 33 3.90 2.77 -1.55
CA VAL A 33 2.91 3.81 -1.88
C VAL A 33 1.73 3.79 -0.90
N HIS A 34 1.35 2.62 -0.39
CA HIS A 34 0.38 2.47 0.70
C HIS A 34 0.83 3.23 1.96
N GLU A 35 2.03 2.94 2.46
CA GLU A 35 2.58 3.60 3.66
C GLU A 35 2.84 5.10 3.42
N PHE A 36 3.22 5.48 2.20
CA PHE A 36 3.33 6.88 1.83
C PHE A 36 1.97 7.60 1.85
N GLY A 37 0.87 6.93 1.51
CA GLY A 37 -0.48 7.47 1.65
C GLY A 37 -0.83 7.81 3.10
N HIS A 38 -0.45 6.93 4.05
CA HIS A 38 -0.56 7.21 5.49
C HIS A 38 0.32 8.39 5.92
N ALA A 39 1.55 8.46 5.43
CA ALA A 39 2.45 9.59 5.69
C ALA A 39 1.87 10.91 5.19
N LEU A 40 1.25 10.91 4.00
CA LEU A 40 0.67 12.10 3.41
C LEU A 40 -0.61 12.53 4.14
N HIS A 41 -1.46 11.58 4.53
CA HIS A 41 -2.60 11.87 5.41
C HIS A 41 -2.13 12.46 6.74
N TYR A 42 -1.04 11.94 7.30
CA TYR A 42 -0.41 12.50 8.48
C TYR A 42 0.01 13.95 8.21
N PHE A 43 0.86 14.22 7.20
CA PHE A 43 1.40 15.56 6.89
C PHE A 43 0.35 16.62 6.54
N LEU A 44 -0.76 16.23 5.91
CA LEU A 44 -1.84 17.15 5.56
C LEU A 44 -2.83 17.37 6.71
N SER A 45 -2.76 16.56 7.77
CA SER A 45 -3.63 16.71 8.95
C SER A 45 -3.07 17.79 9.88
N GLY A 46 -3.26 19.05 9.47
CA GLY A 46 -3.01 20.23 10.30
C GLY A 46 -4.28 20.64 11.04
N THR A 47 -4.36 20.34 12.33
CA THR A 47 -5.49 20.77 13.18
C THR A 47 -5.00 21.46 14.44
N ASP A 48 -5.81 22.36 14.99
CA ASP A 48 -5.50 23.08 16.24
C ASP A 48 -5.51 22.18 17.48
N TYR A 49 -6.03 20.95 17.34
CA TYR A 49 -6.22 20.00 18.43
C TYR A 49 -5.48 18.70 18.13
N GLN A 50 -4.46 18.39 18.94
CA GLN A 50 -3.67 17.16 18.82
C GLN A 50 -4.49 15.86 18.84
N HIS A 51 -5.69 15.88 19.45
CA HIS A 51 -6.59 14.73 19.49
C HIS A 51 -7.28 14.45 18.14
N PHE A 52 -7.46 15.47 17.29
CA PHE A 52 -8.06 15.35 15.95
C PHE A 52 -7.01 15.41 14.84
N SER A 53 -5.75 15.65 15.18
CA SER A 53 -4.62 15.63 14.25
C SER A 53 -4.23 14.20 13.87
N SER A 54 -3.59 14.07 12.71
CA SER A 54 -2.97 12.85 12.17
C SER A 54 -4.00 11.81 11.69
N THR A 55 -3.65 10.52 11.73
CA THR A 55 -4.47 9.38 11.30
C THR A 55 -5.51 8.95 12.34
N LYS A 56 -5.85 9.82 13.31
CA LYS A 56 -6.85 9.56 14.36
C LYS A 56 -8.28 9.75 13.85
N VAL A 57 -8.60 9.04 12.78
CA VAL A 57 -9.93 8.98 12.18
C VAL A 57 -10.63 7.68 12.57
N ALA A 58 -11.90 7.53 12.21
CA ALA A 58 -12.59 6.26 12.35
C ALA A 58 -11.80 5.15 11.64
N PHE A 59 -11.78 3.95 12.24
CA PHE A 59 -10.91 2.85 11.79
C PHE A 59 -11.15 2.46 10.33
N ASP A 60 -12.40 2.55 9.87
CA ASP A 60 -12.82 2.32 8.48
C ASP A 60 -12.27 3.36 7.50
N MET A 61 -12.05 4.59 7.96
CA MET A 61 -11.52 5.70 7.14
C MET A 61 -10.01 5.76 7.11
N ALA A 62 -9.32 5.18 8.11
CA ALA A 62 -7.87 5.26 8.22
C ALA A 62 -7.14 4.65 7.00
N GLU A 63 -7.69 3.59 6.41
CA GLU A 63 -7.14 2.90 5.23
C GLU A 63 -7.58 3.51 3.89
N THR A 64 -8.53 4.44 3.88
CA THR A 64 -9.00 5.07 2.65
C THR A 64 -7.88 5.84 1.92
N PRO A 65 -7.08 6.70 2.58
CA PRO A 65 -6.00 7.41 1.89
C PRO A 65 -4.91 6.47 1.38
N SER A 66 -4.50 5.46 2.16
CA SER A 66 -3.49 4.49 1.71
C SER A 66 -3.95 3.71 0.47
N LYS A 67 -5.21 3.24 0.47
CA LYS A 67 -5.81 2.55 -0.68
C LYS A 67 -6.01 3.43 -1.90
N LEU A 68 -6.37 4.70 -1.70
CA LEU A 68 -6.44 5.67 -2.80
C LEU A 68 -5.06 5.85 -3.44
N PHE A 69 -4.01 5.92 -2.62
CA PHE A 69 -2.65 6.10 -3.12
C PHE A 69 -2.14 4.90 -3.92
N GLU A 70 -2.52 3.68 -3.55
CA GLU A 70 -2.21 2.48 -4.34
C GLU A 70 -2.64 2.63 -5.81
N TYR A 71 -3.74 3.33 -6.13
CA TYR A 71 -4.14 3.55 -7.53
C TYR A 71 -3.07 4.31 -8.33
N TYR A 72 -2.38 5.29 -7.73
CA TYR A 72 -1.28 6.00 -8.39
C TYR A 72 -0.06 5.10 -8.62
N GLY A 73 0.13 4.06 -7.81
CA GLY A 73 1.15 3.04 -8.01
C GLY A 73 0.96 2.25 -9.32
N TRP A 74 -0.25 2.23 -9.86
CA TRP A 74 -0.60 1.50 -11.10
C TRP A 74 -0.83 2.40 -12.32
N ASP A 75 -0.85 3.72 -12.17
CA ASP A 75 -0.97 4.66 -13.29
C ASP A 75 0.35 4.76 -14.06
N TYR A 76 0.29 4.51 -15.38
CA TYR A 76 1.43 4.66 -16.28
C TYR A 76 2.10 6.04 -16.17
N LYS A 77 1.32 7.12 -16.02
CA LYS A 77 1.85 8.49 -15.94
C LYS A 77 2.74 8.71 -14.72
N VAL A 78 2.41 8.03 -13.63
CA VAL A 78 3.16 8.09 -12.37
C VAL A 78 4.36 7.15 -12.44
N LEU A 79 4.13 5.90 -12.85
CA LEU A 79 5.18 4.89 -13.02
C LEU A 79 6.30 5.36 -13.96
N LYS A 80 5.97 6.01 -15.08
CA LYS A 80 6.95 6.55 -16.04
C LYS A 80 7.97 7.50 -15.42
N LYS A 81 7.62 8.18 -14.31
CA LYS A 81 8.52 9.16 -13.66
C LYS A 81 9.71 8.48 -12.96
N PHE A 82 9.48 7.34 -12.32
CA PHE A 82 10.50 6.68 -11.49
C PHE A 82 10.88 5.27 -11.96
N ALA A 83 10.01 4.55 -12.67
CA ALA A 83 10.28 3.21 -13.18
C ALA A 83 11.19 3.29 -14.42
N ARG A 84 12.49 3.11 -14.18
CA ARG A 84 13.54 3.07 -15.20
C ARG A 84 14.30 1.76 -15.12
N HIS A 85 14.69 1.24 -16.28
CA HIS A 85 15.52 0.05 -16.33
C HIS A 85 16.92 0.34 -15.77
N TYR A 86 17.43 -0.53 -14.90
CA TYR A 86 18.63 -0.26 -14.11
C TYR A 86 19.90 -0.03 -14.95
N SER A 87 20.03 -0.74 -16.08
CA SER A 87 21.23 -0.68 -16.93
C SER A 87 21.08 0.30 -18.09
N THR A 88 19.90 0.35 -18.71
CA THR A 88 19.67 1.15 -19.93
C THR A 88 19.06 2.51 -19.65
N GLY A 89 18.50 2.74 -18.46
CA GLY A 89 17.82 4.00 -18.09
C GLY A 89 16.48 4.23 -18.78
N ASN A 90 16.06 3.32 -19.67
CA ASN A 90 14.81 3.43 -20.42
C ASN A 90 13.62 3.42 -19.47
N SER A 91 12.64 4.30 -19.73
CA SER A 91 11.39 4.33 -18.98
C SER A 91 10.55 3.07 -19.26
N ILE A 92 9.71 2.71 -18.29
CA ILE A 92 8.73 1.63 -18.45
C ILE A 92 7.87 1.82 -19.72
N LEU A 93 7.63 0.71 -20.42
CA LEU A 93 6.77 0.68 -21.61
C LEU A 93 5.30 0.65 -21.17
N GLU A 94 4.44 1.43 -21.83
CA GLU A 94 3.01 1.47 -21.53
C GLU A 94 2.34 0.09 -21.68
N LYS A 95 2.67 -0.63 -22.76
CA LYS A 95 2.22 -2.01 -22.99
C LYS A 95 2.56 -2.98 -21.86
N LEU A 96 3.68 -2.75 -21.16
CA LEU A 96 4.06 -3.57 -20.01
C LEU A 96 3.14 -3.28 -18.82
N VAL A 97 2.85 -2.01 -18.54
CA VAL A 97 1.91 -1.60 -17.48
C VAL A 97 0.51 -2.12 -17.76
N GLU A 98 0.04 -2.06 -19.01
CA GLU A 98 -1.25 -2.64 -19.41
C GLU A 98 -1.29 -4.15 -19.14
N SER A 99 -0.23 -4.87 -19.48
CA SER A 99 -0.11 -6.31 -19.23
C SER A 99 -0.13 -6.62 -17.73
N MET A 100 0.57 -5.82 -16.92
CA MET A 100 0.55 -5.93 -15.45
C MET A 100 -0.85 -5.69 -14.87
N MET A 101 -1.56 -4.66 -15.35
CA MET A 101 -2.95 -4.39 -14.94
C MET A 101 -3.92 -5.50 -15.38
N GLY A 102 -3.65 -6.14 -16.52
CA GLY A 102 -4.38 -7.33 -16.97
C GLY A 102 -4.19 -8.49 -16.01
N ALA A 103 -2.94 -8.77 -15.62
CA ALA A 103 -2.60 -9.82 -14.65
C ALA A 103 -3.24 -9.56 -13.27
N ARG A 104 -3.24 -8.31 -12.79
CA ARG A 104 -3.88 -7.92 -11.52
C ARG A 104 -5.38 -8.23 -11.50
N ARG A 105 -6.07 -8.00 -12.63
CA ARG A 105 -7.52 -8.18 -12.75
C ARG A 105 -7.94 -9.63 -13.01
N MET A 106 -7.00 -10.56 -13.12
CA MET A 106 -7.32 -11.98 -13.28
C MET A 106 -8.19 -12.47 -12.11
N VAL A 107 -9.35 -13.02 -12.46
CA VAL A 107 -10.39 -13.45 -11.53
C VAL A 107 -9.86 -14.46 -10.51
N PHE A 108 -8.97 -15.36 -10.91
CA PHE A 108 -8.42 -16.37 -10.02
C PHE A 108 -7.57 -15.77 -8.89
N CYS A 109 -6.52 -15.01 -9.24
CA CYS A 109 -5.61 -14.43 -8.25
C CYS A 109 -6.32 -13.38 -7.37
N ASN A 110 -7.14 -12.53 -7.98
CA ASN A 110 -7.91 -11.51 -7.24
C ASN A 110 -9.00 -12.17 -6.37
N GLY A 111 -9.66 -13.20 -6.88
CA GLY A 111 -10.69 -13.96 -6.16
C GLY A 111 -10.15 -14.62 -4.89
N ILE A 112 -8.97 -15.25 -4.97
CA ILE A 112 -8.29 -15.82 -3.79
C ILE A 112 -7.98 -14.71 -2.78
N ALA A 113 -7.37 -13.61 -3.21
CA ALA A 113 -6.99 -12.50 -2.33
C ALA A 113 -8.21 -11.87 -1.63
N VAL A 114 -9.30 -11.64 -2.36
CA VAL A 114 -10.55 -11.09 -1.80
C VAL A 114 -11.18 -12.07 -0.82
N THR A 115 -11.25 -13.36 -1.18
CA THR A 115 -11.81 -14.41 -0.31
C THR A 115 -11.04 -14.50 1.00
N CYS A 116 -9.70 -14.50 0.95
CA CYS A 116 -8.87 -14.48 2.15
C CYS A 116 -9.13 -13.25 3.02
N ARG A 117 -9.25 -12.05 2.43
CA ARG A 117 -9.55 -10.81 3.19
C ARG A 117 -10.91 -10.87 3.87
N ILE A 118 -11.95 -11.35 3.16
CA ILE A 118 -13.29 -11.52 3.73
C ILE A 118 -13.25 -12.52 4.88
N TRP A 119 -12.58 -13.66 4.68
CA TRP A 119 -12.50 -14.72 5.68
C TRP A 119 -11.77 -14.25 6.95
N ILE A 120 -10.64 -13.56 6.80
CA ILE A 120 -9.90 -12.97 7.93
C ILE A 120 -10.76 -11.91 8.64
N SER A 121 -11.46 -11.06 7.89
CA SER A 121 -12.34 -10.05 8.47
C SER A 121 -13.46 -10.70 9.28
N HIS A 122 -14.05 -11.79 8.77
CA HIS A 122 -15.06 -12.53 9.50
C HIS A 122 -14.53 -13.09 10.82
N ILE A 123 -13.32 -13.66 10.83
CA ILE A 123 -12.69 -14.18 12.06
C ILE A 123 -12.45 -13.06 13.09
N ILE A 124 -11.97 -11.89 12.65
CA ILE A 124 -11.64 -10.77 13.55
C ILE A 124 -12.90 -10.14 14.14
N PHE A 125 -13.92 -9.90 13.33
CA PHE A 125 -15.14 -9.20 13.76
C PHE A 125 -16.20 -10.13 14.35
N PHE A 126 -16.16 -11.42 14.03
CA PHE A 126 -17.07 -12.45 14.55
C PHE A 126 -16.26 -13.64 15.10
N PRO A 127 -15.54 -13.46 16.23
CA PRO A 127 -14.94 -14.58 16.91
C PRO A 127 -16.07 -15.53 17.32
N SER A 128 -15.99 -16.79 16.87
CA SER A 128 -17.00 -17.80 17.17
C SER A 128 -17.15 -17.98 18.67
N ASN A 129 -18.23 -17.45 19.25
CA ASN A 129 -18.60 -17.67 20.65
C ASN A 129 -19.40 -18.98 20.84
N GLU A 130 -19.33 -19.90 19.87
CA GLU A 130 -19.98 -21.21 19.94
C GLU A 130 -18.93 -22.32 19.89
N THR A 131 -18.14 -22.44 20.96
CA THR A 131 -17.77 -23.78 21.42
C THR A 131 -19.01 -24.35 22.11
N LEU A 132 -19.81 -25.09 21.34
CA LEU A 132 -20.80 -26.03 21.88
C LEU A 132 -20.09 -26.86 22.96
N GLN A 133 -20.54 -26.73 24.20
CA GLN A 133 -20.32 -27.75 25.21
C GLN A 133 -20.99 -29.02 24.71
N ILE A 134 -20.18 -30.04 24.43
CA ILE A 134 -20.58 -31.45 24.49
C ILE A 134 -20.12 -31.97 25.84
#